data_AF-A0ABD7MPR7-F1
#
_entry.id   AF-A0ABD7MPR7-F1
#
_cell.length_a   1.000
_cell.length_b   1.000
_cell.length_c   1.000
_cell.angle_alpha   90.00
_cell.angle_beta   90.00
_cell.angle_gamma   90.00
#
_symmetry.space_group_name_H-M   'P 1'
#
loop_
_entity.id
_entity.type
_entity.pdbx_description
1 polymer ?
#
loop_
_entity_poly.entity_id
_entity_poly.type
_entity_poly.pdbx_seq_one_letter_code
_entity_poly.pdbx_strand_id
1 'polypeptide(L)' 'MEIFTVVQVTQKEQVSPTTVYQAIYRGDLVPMGRTGNGLRAHYRFTEQNIADWLGGTTAAA' A
#
# COMPACT_ATOMS: atom_id res chain seq x y z
N MET A 1 1.29 16.33 -5.44
CA MET A 1 0.90 15.07 -4.78
C MET A 1 2.01 14.07 -5.05
N GLU A 2 2.70 13.62 -4.01
CA GLU A 2 3.76 12.62 -4.14
C GLU A 2 3.14 11.23 -4.36
N ILE A 3 3.77 10.45 -5.25
CA ILE A 3 3.32 9.09 -5.58
C ILE A 3 4.37 8.09 -5.09
N PHE A 4 3.93 7.14 -4.30
CA PHE A 4 4.75 6.07 -3.77
C PHE A 4 4.52 4.78 -4.55
N THR A 5 5.61 4.05 -4.78
CA THR A 5 5.61 2.66 -5.25
C THR A 5 5.71 1.71 -4.05
N VAL A 6 5.46 0.43 -4.27
CA VAL A 6 5.62 -0.61 -3.22
C VAL A 6 6.98 -0.50 -2.52
N VAL A 7 8.07 -0.32 -3.28
CA VAL A 7 9.43 -0.20 -2.72
C VAL A 7 9.54 1.02 -1.80
N GLN A 8 9.00 2.17 -2.21
CA GLN A 8 9.03 3.37 -1.39
C GLN A 8 8.18 3.22 -0.12
N VAL A 9 7.02 2.55 -0.19
CA VAL A 9 6.21 2.24 1.00
C VAL A 9 6.98 1.33 1.96
N THR A 10 7.65 0.30 1.45
CA THR A 10 8.46 -0.61 2.30
C THR A 10 9.61 0.09 3.00
N GLN A 11 10.25 1.06 2.35
CA GLN A 11 11.32 1.85 2.94
C GLN A 11 10.82 2.85 3.96
N LYS A 12 9.70 3.53 3.67
CA LYS A 12 9.10 4.56 4.53
C LYS A 12 8.56 3.95 5.83
N GLU A 13 7.78 2.88 5.69
CA GLU A 13 7.08 2.25 6.83
C GLU A 13 7.87 1.10 7.46
N GLN A 14 9.08 0.82 6.96
CA GLN A 14 9.95 -0.27 7.42
C GLN A 14 9.26 -1.66 7.42
N VAL A 15 8.38 -1.89 6.45
CA VAL A 15 7.63 -3.15 6.28
C VAL A 15 8.18 -3.98 5.11
N SER A 16 7.90 -5.29 5.12
CA SER A 16 8.28 -6.15 4.01
C SER A 16 7.41 -5.91 2.77
N PRO A 17 7.93 -6.11 1.54
CA PRO A 17 7.12 -6.05 0.32
C PRO A 17 5.92 -7.01 0.37
N THR A 18 6.10 -8.18 0.98
CA THR A 18 5.03 -9.17 1.19
C THR A 18 3.89 -8.60 2.00
N THR A 19 4.17 -7.85 3.07
CA THR A 19 3.17 -7.17 3.89
C THR A 19 2.33 -6.19 3.06
N VAL A 20 2.99 -5.41 2.21
CA VAL A 20 2.31 -4.45 1.32
C VAL A 20 1.40 -5.19 0.32
N TYR A 21 1.89 -6.24 -0.33
CA TYR A 21 1.07 -7.02 -1.26
C TYR A 21 -0.09 -7.73 -0.58
N GLN A 22 0.10 -8.24 0.64
CA GLN A 22 -0.98 -8.83 1.44
C GLN A 22 -2.05 -7.80 1.80
N ALA A 23 -1.66 -6.59 2.19
CA ALA A 23 -2.59 -5.51 2.47
C ALA A 23 -3.41 -5.13 1.23
N ILE A 24 -2.77 -5.05 0.05
CA ILE A 24 -3.47 -4.83 -1.23
C ILE A 24 -4.45 -5.97 -1.52
N TYR A 25 -4.03 -7.22 -1.30
CA TYR A 25 -4.86 -8.39 -1.57
C TYR A 25 -6.07 -8.49 -0.63
N ARG A 26 -5.90 -8.11 0.64
CA ARG A 26 -6.99 -8.06 1.64
C ARG A 26 -7.93 -6.87 1.42
N GLY A 27 -7.48 -5.84 0.71
CA GLY A 27 -8.21 -4.58 0.52
C GLY A 27 -7.92 -3.53 1.60
N ASP A 28 -7.01 -3.81 2.54
CA ASP A 28 -6.59 -2.88 3.61
C ASP A 28 -5.79 -1.69 3.04
N LEU A 29 -5.00 -1.94 1.99
CA LEU A 29 -4.24 -0.91 1.28
C LEU A 29 -4.78 -0.77 -0.15
N VAL A 30 -5.53 0.30 -0.39
CA VAL A 30 -6.13 0.57 -1.70
C VAL A 30 -5.21 1.48 -2.53
N PRO A 31 -4.60 0.99 -3.63
CA PRO A 31 -3.78 1.81 -4.50
C PRO A 31 -4.64 2.80 -5.30
N MET A 32 -4.15 4.03 -5.51
CA MET A 32 -4.80 4.98 -6.41
C MET A 32 -4.78 4.53 -7.88
N GLY A 33 -3.87 3.62 -8.24
CA GLY A 33 -3.78 3.07 -9.58
C GLY A 33 -2.71 1.99 -9.71
N ARG A 34 -2.78 1.26 -10.82
CA ARG A 34 -1.80 0.24 -11.20
C ARG A 34 -1.49 0.34 -12.69
N THR A 35 -0.23 0.10 -13.09
CA THR A 35 0.19 0.18 -14.50
C THR A 35 0.13 -1.17 -15.25
N GLY A 36 -0.36 -2.23 -14.61
CA GLY A 36 -0.48 -3.55 -15.21
C GLY A 36 -1.38 -4.48 -14.40
N ASN A 37 -1.54 -5.71 -14.87
CA ASN A 37 -2.31 -6.76 -14.19
C ASN A 37 -1.38 -7.73 -13.45
N GLY A 38 -1.86 -8.28 -12.33
CA GLY A 38 -1.19 -9.35 -11.58
C GLY A 38 -0.15 -8.87 -10.56
N LEU A 39 0.61 -9.83 -10.00
CA LEU A 39 1.62 -9.62 -8.95
C LEU A 39 2.83 -8.79 -9.38
N ARG A 40 2.97 -8.50 -10.67
CA ARG A 40 3.99 -7.61 -11.26
C ARG A 40 3.47 -6.21 -11.55
N ALA A 41 2.23 -5.90 -11.19
CA ALA A 41 1.68 -4.56 -11.41
C ALA A 41 2.46 -3.52 -10.59
N HIS A 42 2.84 -2.42 -11.21
CA HIS A 42 3.38 -1.29 -10.47
C HIS A 42 2.23 -0.52 -9.83
N TYR A 43 2.07 -0.71 -8.53
CA TYR A 43 1.08 0.00 -7.74
C TYR A 43 1.57 1.42 -7.42
N ARG A 44 0.61 2.33 -7.39
CA ARG A 44 0.80 3.73 -7.03
C ARG A 44 -0.04 4.02 -5.80
N PHE A 45 0.56 4.67 -4.81
CA PHE A 45 -0.08 5.06 -3.57
C PHE A 45 0.13 6.55 -3.31
N THR A 46 -0.83 7.18 -2.64
CA THR A 46 -0.65 8.49 -2.03
C THR A 46 -0.29 8.33 -0.56
N GLU A 47 0.17 9.40 0.10
CA GLU A 47 0.34 9.37 1.56
C GLU A 47 -0.96 9.03 2.28
N GLN A 48 -2.12 9.49 1.78
CA GLN A 48 -3.41 9.17 2.36
C GLN A 48 -3.71 7.67 2.30
N ASN A 49 -3.44 6.99 1.18
CA ASN A 49 -3.67 5.54 1.09
C ASN A 49 -2.86 4.76 2.14
N ILE A 50 -1.62 5.19 2.38
CA ILE A 50 -0.72 4.58 3.35
C ILE A 50 -1.19 4.90 4.78
N ALA A 51 -1.57 6.16 5.03
CA ALA A 51 -2.10 6.59 6.32
C ALA A 51 -3.43 5.90 6.68
N ASP A 52 -4.32 5.69 5.71
CA ASP A 52 -5.58 4.97 5.88
C ASP A 52 -5.32 3.50 6.23
N TRP A 53 -4.36 2.87 5.55
CA TRP A 53 -3.97 1.49 5.84
C TRP A 53 -3.41 1.34 7.27
N LEU A 54 -2.50 2.24 7.67
CA LEU A 54 -1.87 2.18 8.99
C LEU A 54 -2.81 2.65 10.12
N GLY A 55 -3.61 3.68 9.87
CA GLY A 55 -4.57 4.24 10.83
C GLY A 55 -5.84 3.40 10.97
N GLY A 56 -6.26 2.72 9.91
CA GLY A 56 -7.38 1.77 9.90
C GLY A 56 -7.11 0.47 10.68
N THR A 57 -5.85 0.20 11.01
CA THR A 57 -5.46 -0.91 11.91
C THR A 57 -5.91 -0.65 13.37
N THR A 58 -6.47 0.52 13.67
CA THR A 58 -6.99 0.91 15.01
C THR A 58 -8.52 0.86 15.14
N ALA A 59 -9.22 0.15 14.26
CA ALA A 59 -10.69 0.00 14.32
C ALA A 59 -11.14 -1.45 14.52
N ALA A 60 -10.53 -2.15 15.48
CA ALA A 60 -11.08 -3.37 16.06
C ALA A 60 -10.80 -3.36 17.57
N ALA A 61 -11.70 -2.74 18.33
CA ALA A 61 -11.84 -2.86 19.78
C ALA A 61 -13.18 -3.54 20.07
#